data_AF-A0A2V7W4D6-F1
#
_entry.id   AF-A0A2V7W4D6-F1
#
_cell.length_a   1.000
_cell.length_b   1.000
_cell.length_c   1.000
_cell.angle_alpha   90.00
_cell.angle_beta   90.00
_cell.angle_gamma   90.00
#
_symmetry.space_group_name_H-M   'P 1'
#
loop_
_entity.id
_entity.type
_entity.pdbx_description
1 polymer ?
#
loop_
_entity_poly.entity_id
_entity_poly.type
_entity_poly.pdbx_seq_one_letter_code
_entity_poly.pdbx_strand_id
1 'polypeptide(L)' 'MTRTTLAIDDEVLRRMKEKAAREGRTLQDTANELLKQALMMQRPRKRKKLTLRGWKAALRSGVDLLDRDKLFDLMNGR' A
#
# COMPACT_ATOMS: atom_id res chain seq x y z
N MET A 1 -22.40 1.09 11.89
CA MET A 1 -21.40 1.02 12.97
C MET A 1 -22.12 0.75 14.27
N THR A 2 -21.53 -0.04 15.16
CA THR A 2 -22.07 -0.31 16.51
C THR A 2 -21.49 0.68 17.50
N ARG A 3 -22.28 1.17 18.46
CA ARG A 3 -21.82 2.07 19.52
C ARG A 3 -21.35 1.25 20.71
N THR A 4 -20.11 1.48 21.12
CA THR A 4 -19.47 0.80 22.26
C THR A 4 -18.87 1.85 23.18
N THR A 5 -19.09 1.71 24.48
CA THR A 5 -18.44 2.53 25.51
C THR A 5 -17.27 1.73 26.09
N LEU A 6 -16.08 2.32 26.12
CA LEU A 6 -14.85 1.71 26.62
C LEU A 6 -14.19 2.68 27.60
N ALA A 7 -13.65 2.17 28.71
CA ALA A 7 -12.77 2.93 29.57
C ALA A 7 -11.39 3.04 28.92
N ILE A 8 -10.89 4.27 28.74
CA ILE A 8 -9.61 4.56 28.10
C ILE A 8 -8.80 5.40 29.10
N ASP A 9 -7.51 5.07 29.23
CA ASP A 9 -6.57 5.86 30.02
C ASP A 9 -6.53 7.33 29.53
N ASP A 10 -6.48 8.27 30.46
CA ASP A 10 -6.59 9.71 30.17
C ASP A 10 -5.47 10.20 29.24
N GLU A 11 -4.26 9.68 29.40
CA GLU A 11 -3.12 10.05 28.56
C GLU A 11 -3.29 9.50 27.14
N VAL A 12 -3.83 8.28 27.00
CA VAL A 12 -4.15 7.71 25.69
C VAL A 12 -5.24 8.52 24.99
N LEU A 13 -6.29 8.91 25.72
CA LEU A 13 -7.37 9.73 25.18
C LEU A 13 -6.85 11.11 24.74
N ARG A 14 -5.96 11.74 25.53
CA ARG A 14 -5.32 13.01 25.19
C ARG A 14 -4.54 12.92 23.88
N ARG A 15 -3.66 11.92 23.75
CA ARG A 15 -2.87 11.71 22.53
C ARG A 15 -3.73 11.43 21.30
N MET A 16 -4.84 10.69 21.47
CA MET A 16 -5.79 10.46 20.39
C MET A 16 -6.45 11.76 19.92
N LYS A 17 -6.86 12.64 20.84
CA LYS A 17 -7.44 13.95 20.51
C LYS A 17 -6.44 14.84 19.77
N GLU A 18 -5.18 14.89 20.22
CA GLU A 18 -4.11 15.64 19.56
C GLU A 18 -3.87 15.13 18.13
N LYS A 19 -3.82 13.80 17.94
CA LYS A 19 -3.68 13.20 16.61
C LYS A 19 -4.87 13.53 15.71
N ALA A 20 -6.09 13.45 16.23
CA ALA A 20 -7.31 13.77 15.50
C ALA A 20 -7.32 15.25 15.04
N ALA A 21 -6.96 16.18 15.95
CA ALA A 21 -6.86 17.60 15.65
C ALA A 21 -5.80 17.89 14.59
N ARG A 22 -4.60 17.28 14.71
CA ARG A 22 -3.51 17.45 13.76
C ARG A 22 -3.84 16.93 12.36
N GLU A 23 -4.61 15.84 12.26
CA GLU A 23 -4.97 15.21 10.99
C GLU A 23 -6.29 15.74 10.41
N GLY A 24 -7.00 16.63 11.12
CA GLY A 24 -8.31 17.13 10.70
C GLY A 24 -9.39 16.04 10.65
N ARG A 25 -9.30 15.04 11.53
CA ARG A 25 -10.19 13.86 11.55
C ARG A 25 -11.01 13.82 12.83
N THR A 26 -12.11 13.07 12.80
CA THR A 26 -12.89 12.83 14.02
C THR A 26 -12.16 11.91 14.99
N LEU A 27 -12.47 12.01 16.29
CA LEU A 27 -11.94 11.11 17.30
C LEU A 27 -12.34 9.65 17.02
N GLN A 28 -13.56 9.43 16.52
CA GLN A 28 -14.08 8.11 16.14
C GLN A 28 -13.29 7.50 14.98
N ASP A 29 -13.00 8.26 13.92
CA ASP A 29 -12.21 7.76 12.79
C ASP A 29 -10.78 7.44 13.21
N THR A 30 -10.20 8.29 14.06
CA THR A 30 -8.87 8.09 14.63
C THR A 30 -8.83 6.82 15.49
N ALA A 31 -9.82 6.61 16.36
CA ALA A 31 -9.94 5.41 17.19
C ALA A 31 -10.02 4.13 16.33
N ASN A 32 -10.90 4.13 15.33
CA ASN A 32 -11.09 2.98 14.45
C ASN A 32 -9.82 2.63 13.65
N GLU A 33 -9.11 3.63 13.11
CA GLU A 33 -7.86 3.38 12.39
C GLU A 33 -6.77 2.83 13.31
N LEU A 34 -6.62 3.38 14.52
CA LEU A 34 -5.63 2.89 15.48
C LEU A 34 -5.93 1.44 15.91
N LEU A 35 -7.20 1.12 16.16
CA LEU A 35 -7.62 -0.26 16.50
C LEU A 35 -7.38 -1.21 15.34
N LYS A 36 -7.70 -0.83 14.10
CA LYS A 36 -7.39 -1.64 12.91
C LYS A 36 -5.90 -1.88 12.78
N GLN A 37 -5.08 -0.84 12.90
CA GLN A 37 -3.63 -0.96 12.80
C GLN A 37 -3.08 -1.90 13.87
N ALA A 38 -3.49 -1.73 15.12
CA ALA A 38 -3.08 -2.59 16.23
C ALA A 38 -3.45 -4.06 15.97
N LEU A 39 -4.70 -4.33 15.57
CA LEU A 39 -5.18 -5.70 15.32
C LEU A 39 -4.59 -6.32 14.04
N MET A 40 -4.31 -5.52 13.01
CA MET A 40 -3.68 -6.01 11.77
C MET A 40 -2.17 -6.22 11.91
N MET A 41 -1.49 -5.42 12.74
CA MET A 41 -0.05 -5.54 13.02
C MET A 41 0.30 -6.78 13.83
N GLN A 42 -0.65 -7.41 14.54
CA GLN A 42 -0.41 -8.65 15.29
C GLN A 42 -0.02 -9.84 14.40
N ARG A 43 -0.23 -9.75 13.09
CA ARG A 43 0.39 -10.70 12.17
C ARG A 43 1.75 -10.14 11.77
N PRO A 44 2.89 -10.74 12.18
CA PRO A 44 4.15 -10.41 11.54
C PRO A 44 3.96 -10.65 10.05
N ARG A 45 3.87 -9.57 9.27
CA ARG A 45 3.99 -9.65 7.82
C ARG A 45 5.39 -10.20 7.61
N LYS A 46 5.50 -11.52 7.38
CA LYS A 46 6.74 -12.12 6.87
C LYS A 46 7.16 -11.21 5.72
N ARG A 47 8.31 -10.53 5.84
CA ARG A 47 8.84 -9.70 4.76
C ARG A 47 8.87 -10.60 3.54
N LYS A 48 7.92 -10.41 2.62
CA LYS A 48 7.90 -11.19 1.39
C LYS A 48 9.12 -10.72 0.61
N LYS A 49 10.11 -11.61 0.47
CA LYS A 49 11.25 -11.33 -0.38
C LYS A 49 10.72 -11.28 -1.80
N LEU A 50 10.66 -10.08 -2.39
CA LEU A 50 10.31 -9.93 -3.79
C LEU A 50 11.35 -10.69 -4.60
N THR A 51 10.94 -11.78 -5.22
CA THR A 51 11.81 -12.60 -6.05
C THR A 51 11.37 -12.38 -7.49
N LEU A 52 12.05 -11.48 -8.18
CA LEU A 52 11.83 -11.26 -9.61
C LEU A 52 12.50 -12.40 -10.38
N ARG A 53 11.73 -13.12 -11.19
CA ARG A 53 12.30 -14.05 -12.18
C ARG A 53 12.50 -13.27 -13.47
N GLY A 54 13.76 -12.99 -13.80
CA GLY A 54 14.10 -12.47 -15.12
C GLY A 54 13.95 -13.55 -16.20
N TRP A 55 13.98 -13.12 -17.45
CA TRP A 55 14.03 -13.99 -18.62
C TRP A 55 15.26 -13.60 -19.46
N LYS A 56 15.87 -14.57 -20.13
CA LYS A 56 16.94 -14.31 -21.09
C LYS A 56 16.30 -13.91 -22.42
N ALA A 57 16.61 -12.71 -22.89
CA ALA A 57 16.19 -12.19 -24.19
C ALA A 57 17.40 -12.02 -25.10
N ALA A 58 17.19 -12.16 -26.41
CA ALA A 58 18.17 -11.80 -27.43
C ALA A 58 17.53 -10.82 -28.42
N LEU A 59 18.35 -9.99 -29.05
CA LEU A 59 17.89 -9.14 -30.14
C LEU A 59 17.43 -10.02 -31.31
N ARG A 60 16.21 -9.79 -31.78
CA ARG A 60 15.71 -10.39 -33.01
C ARG A 60 16.29 -9.60 -34.18
N SER A 61 16.92 -10.27 -35.13
CA SER A 61 17.48 -9.65 -36.34
C SER A 61 16.38 -8.87 -37.09
N GLY A 62 16.69 -7.63 -37.48
CA GLY A 62 15.73 -6.74 -38.16
C GLY A 62 14.82 -5.95 -37.21
N VAL A 63 14.93 -6.16 -35.90
CA VAL A 63 14.27 -5.30 -34.89
C VAL A 63 15.26 -4.23 -34.43
N ASP A 64 14.94 -2.98 -34.73
CA ASP A 64 15.58 -1.84 -34.08
C ASP A 64 14.74 -1.44 -32.86
N LEU A 65 15.29 -1.58 -31.65
CA LEU A 65 14.60 -1.23 -30.40
C LEU A 65 14.55 0.27 -30.13
N LEU A 66 15.36 1.07 -30.84
CA LEU A 66 15.36 2.52 -30.72
C LEU A 66 14.36 3.17 -31.68
N ASP A 67 13.86 2.41 -32.66
CA ASP A 67 12.79 2.82 -33.57
C ASP A 67 11.44 2.33 -33.04
N ARG A 68 10.74 3.23 -32.35
CA ARG A 68 9.43 2.95 -31.76
C ARG A 68 8.47 2.41 -32.81
N ASP A 69 8.34 3.07 -33.95
CA ASP A 69 7.26 2.75 -34.88
C ASP A 69 7.47 1.35 -35.49
N LYS A 70 8.71 1.00 -35.87
CA LYS A 70 9.05 -0.35 -36.33
C LYS A 70 8.86 -1.43 -35.26
N LEU A 71 9.20 -1.13 -34.00
CA LEU A 71 8.99 -2.06 -32.90
C LEU A 71 7.49 -2.32 -32.67
N PHE A 72 6.68 -1.27 -32.69
CA PHE A 72 5.24 -1.38 -32.47
C PHE A 72 4.52 -2.06 -33.64
N ASP A 73 4.95 -1.86 -34.89
CA ASP A 73 4.44 -2.60 -36.05
C ASP A 73 4.68 -4.11 -35.92
N LEU A 74 5.86 -4.51 -35.43
CA LEU A 74 6.22 -5.92 -35.20
C LEU A 74 5.53 -6.54 -33.97
N MET A 75 5.11 -5.73 -33.00
CA MET A 75 4.41 -6.18 -31.80
C MET A 75 2.89 -6.22 -31.97
N ASN A 76 2.31 -5.35 -32.81
CA ASN A 76 0.86 -5.22 -33.02
C ASN A 76 0.36 -5.94 -34.29
N GLY A 77 1.26 -6.43 -35.16
CA GLY A 77 0.91 -7.29 -36.29
C GLY A 77 0.67 -8.74 -35.84
N ARG A 78 -0.55 -9.24 -36.10
CA ARG A 78 -1.04 -10.62 -35.89
C ARG A 78 0.02 -11.73 -35.85
#